data_AF-A0AB34IJ03-F1
#
_entry.id   AF-A0AB34IJ03-F1
#
_cell.length_a   1.000
_cell.length_b   1.000
_cell.length_c   1.000
_cell.angle_alpha   90.00
_cell.angle_beta   90.00
_cell.angle_gamma   90.00
#
_symmetry.space_group_name_H-M   'P 1'
#
loop_
_entity.id
_entity.type
_entity.pdbx_description
1 polymer ?
#
loop_
_entity_poly.entity_id
_entity_poly.type
_entity_poly.pdbx_seq_one_letter_code
_entity_poly.pdbx_strand_id
1 'polypeptide(L)'
;MAEREEGVVLKWCLKEGRNGGYGFIERSDGSQIFCHRNAIRRGDALQEHTLVSFRTVPNPSKGRHCLQAADVEGGVCFAFLHATCPRQSGCPFSHTPPPPPPAPPPLDELVASIHASRGHSPPLFVDTLSECEAQCARLAREGEVAVDFEGVDLGRGGELLLAQLASPTPPAVILDIAKLQAAAFEEGGLRALLESPRVLKLVYDGRADADALYHLYGVRLLNVCDCQILFTLHLDGFGRTTHLPGLGRALAARGDAGSRELTQLKSAVGRLFIPDKGGSYEVWRERPLRAALLEYAACDVCALHDFKRLWGGLIDAAEMRRLAERRIRTTIEGDGAKGQHMSERDF
;
A
#
# COMPACT_ATOMS: atom_id res chain seq x y z
N MET A 1 12.37 -29.34 4.44
CA MET A 1 12.58 -28.73 3.10
C MET A 1 11.71 -27.50 3.04
N ALA A 2 12.20 -26.37 2.51
CA ALA A 2 11.36 -25.18 2.36
C ALA A 2 10.17 -25.48 1.43
N GLU A 3 8.98 -25.03 1.84
CA GLU A 3 7.75 -25.20 1.08
C GLU A 3 7.85 -24.45 -0.25
N ARG A 4 7.21 -24.97 -1.31
CA ARG A 4 7.13 -24.26 -2.58
C ARG A 4 6.02 -23.23 -2.49
N GLU A 5 6.27 -22.07 -3.07
CA GLU A 5 5.32 -20.99 -3.23
C GLU A 5 4.93 -20.88 -4.70
N GLU A 6 3.77 -20.28 -4.95
CA GLU A 6 3.35 -19.82 -6.27
C GLU A 6 3.36 -18.30 -6.30
N GLY A 7 3.65 -17.74 -7.48
CA GLY A 7 3.63 -16.30 -7.68
C GLY A 7 3.50 -15.93 -9.14
N VAL A 8 3.29 -14.65 -9.39
CA VAL A 8 3.10 -14.09 -10.73
C VAL A 8 4.34 -13.29 -11.12
N VAL A 9 4.88 -13.53 -12.31
CA VAL A 9 6.02 -12.77 -12.82
C VAL A 9 5.58 -11.33 -13.10
N LEU A 10 6.08 -10.36 -12.33
CA LEU A 10 5.77 -8.94 -12.51
C LEU A 10 6.59 -8.31 -13.62
N LYS A 11 7.89 -8.61 -13.61
CA LYS A 11 8.86 -7.98 -14.51
C LYS A 11 10.04 -8.91 -14.75
N TRP A 12 10.53 -8.93 -15.98
CA TRP A 12 11.78 -9.60 -16.35
C TRP A 12 12.74 -8.62 -17.05
N CYS A 13 13.85 -8.32 -16.40
CA CYS A 13 14.89 -7.41 -16.87
C CYS A 13 16.09 -8.18 -17.43
N LEU A 14 16.57 -7.76 -18.60
CA LEU A 14 17.81 -8.26 -19.18
C LEU A 14 19.02 -7.47 -18.69
N LYS A 15 20.15 -8.15 -18.57
CA LYS A 15 21.43 -7.48 -18.32
C LYS A 15 22.10 -7.17 -19.66
N GLU A 16 22.22 -5.90 -20.00
CA GLU A 16 22.86 -5.46 -21.25
C GLU A 16 24.24 -6.11 -21.44
N GLY A 17 24.50 -6.59 -22.66
CA GLY A 17 25.78 -7.16 -23.08
C GLY A 17 26.15 -8.51 -22.46
N ARG A 18 25.25 -9.18 -21.72
CA ARG A 18 25.50 -10.52 -21.14
C ARG A 18 24.29 -11.44 -21.27
N ASN A 19 24.56 -12.75 -21.30
CA ASN A 19 23.54 -13.81 -21.28
C ASN A 19 22.97 -13.98 -19.85
N GLY A 20 22.39 -12.89 -19.32
CA GLY A 20 21.94 -12.77 -17.93
C GLY A 20 20.65 -11.96 -17.82
N GLY A 21 19.89 -12.22 -16.76
CA GLY A 21 18.63 -11.54 -16.50
C GLY A 21 18.21 -11.71 -15.04
N TYR A 22 17.30 -10.86 -14.61
CA TYR A 22 16.67 -10.94 -13.30
C TYR A 22 15.23 -10.47 -13.41
N GLY A 23 14.39 -10.90 -12.49
CA GLY A 23 13.01 -10.47 -12.44
C GLY A 23 12.47 -10.39 -11.03
N PHE A 24 11.22 -9.98 -10.95
CA PHE A 24 10.48 -9.88 -9.70
C PHE A 24 9.21 -10.70 -9.83
N ILE A 25 8.93 -11.51 -8.81
CA ILE A 25 7.73 -12.35 -8.71
C ILE A 25 6.87 -11.78 -7.58
N GLU A 26 5.61 -11.49 -7.85
CA GLU A 26 4.61 -11.15 -6.83
C GLU A 26 4.18 -12.44 -6.13
N ARG A 27 4.30 -12.45 -4.80
CA ARG A 27 3.88 -13.53 -3.91
C ARG A 27 2.40 -13.40 -3.59
N SER A 28 1.81 -14.46 -3.05
CA SER A 28 0.40 -14.47 -2.64
C SER A 28 0.04 -13.43 -1.58
N ASP A 29 1.01 -13.00 -0.77
CA ASP A 29 0.88 -11.93 0.23
C ASP A 29 1.07 -10.50 -0.35
N GLY A 30 1.21 -10.38 -1.68
CA GLY A 30 1.46 -9.12 -2.38
C GLY A 30 2.90 -8.60 -2.28
N SER A 31 3.77 -9.27 -1.53
CA SER A 31 5.19 -8.92 -1.50
C SER A 31 5.90 -9.37 -2.78
N GLN A 32 7.02 -8.72 -3.11
CA GLN A 32 7.83 -9.09 -4.27
C GLN A 32 9.07 -9.87 -3.84
N ILE A 33 9.43 -10.88 -4.63
CA ILE A 33 10.67 -11.63 -4.46
C ILE A 33 11.54 -11.54 -5.70
N PHE A 34 12.81 -11.26 -5.47
CA PHE A 34 13.82 -11.21 -6.52
C PHE A 34 14.11 -12.61 -7.06
N CYS A 35 14.14 -12.75 -8.38
CA CYS A 35 14.53 -13.96 -9.08
C CYS A 35 15.72 -13.66 -10.00
N HIS A 36 16.83 -14.35 -9.81
CA HIS A 36 17.95 -14.31 -10.74
C HIS A 36 17.79 -15.39 -11.81
N ARG A 37 18.25 -15.18 -13.05
CA ARG A 37 18.24 -16.19 -14.13
C ARG A 37 18.71 -17.57 -13.70
N ASN A 38 19.78 -17.63 -12.90
CA ASN A 38 20.36 -18.89 -12.43
C ASN A 38 19.46 -19.68 -11.47
N ALA A 39 18.40 -19.05 -10.94
CA ALA A 39 17.40 -19.72 -10.12
C ALA A 39 16.37 -20.49 -10.96
N ILE A 40 16.29 -20.23 -12.28
CA ILE A 40 15.28 -20.79 -13.18
C ILE A 40 15.67 -22.21 -13.59
N ARG A 41 14.72 -23.13 -13.44
CA ARG A 41 14.80 -24.51 -13.90
C ARG A 41 14.19 -24.61 -15.30
N ARG A 42 14.89 -25.27 -16.23
CA ARG A 42 14.43 -25.56 -17.61
C ARG A 42 14.02 -24.32 -18.42
N GLY A 43 14.59 -23.16 -18.11
CA GLY A 43 14.41 -21.92 -18.84
C GLY A 43 15.55 -20.95 -18.55
N ASP A 44 15.63 -19.88 -19.34
CA ASP A 44 16.60 -18.80 -19.19
C ASP A 44 15.97 -17.40 -19.15
N ALA A 45 14.64 -17.34 -19.18
CA ALA A 45 13.83 -16.16 -18.90
C ALA A 45 12.52 -16.55 -18.19
N LEU A 46 11.84 -15.55 -17.64
CA LEU A 46 10.47 -15.65 -17.18
C LEU A 46 9.59 -14.78 -18.07
N GLN A 47 8.40 -15.28 -18.43
CA GLN A 47 7.43 -14.46 -19.13
C GLN A 47 6.59 -13.65 -18.14
N GLU A 48 6.51 -12.34 -18.36
CA GLU A 48 5.69 -11.46 -17.55
C GLU A 48 4.21 -11.88 -17.58
N HIS A 49 3.52 -11.69 -16.46
CA HIS A 49 2.12 -12.06 -16.24
C HIS A 49 1.80 -13.56 -16.30
N THR A 50 2.80 -14.43 -16.13
CA THR A 50 2.61 -15.88 -16.03
C THR A 50 2.86 -16.40 -14.62
N LEU A 51 2.25 -17.55 -14.29
CA LEU A 51 2.46 -18.24 -13.02
C LEU A 51 3.80 -18.96 -12.98
N VAL A 52 4.47 -18.87 -11.84
CA VAL A 52 5.70 -19.61 -11.54
C VAL A 52 5.60 -20.22 -10.14
N SER A 53 6.28 -21.35 -9.95
CA SER A 53 6.47 -21.93 -8.62
C SER A 53 7.93 -21.83 -8.22
N PHE A 54 8.23 -21.50 -6.97
CA PHE A 54 9.60 -21.32 -6.50
C PHE A 54 9.74 -21.69 -5.02
N ARG A 55 10.97 -21.69 -4.52
CA ARG A 55 11.27 -21.74 -3.10
C ARG A 55 11.88 -20.42 -2.66
N THR A 56 11.52 -19.98 -1.47
CA THR A 56 12.14 -18.80 -0.87
C THR A 56 13.37 -19.22 -0.07
N VAL A 57 14.52 -18.65 -0.43
CA VAL A 57 15.80 -18.93 0.25
C VAL A 57 16.52 -17.63 0.60
N PRO A 58 17.38 -17.63 1.62
CA PRO A 58 18.23 -16.49 1.89
C PRO A 58 19.20 -16.21 0.74
N ASN A 59 19.41 -14.93 0.45
CA ASN A 59 20.29 -14.47 -0.60
C ASN A 59 21.75 -14.62 -0.13
N PRO A 60 22.56 -15.46 -0.79
CA PRO A 60 23.93 -15.74 -0.36
C PRO A 60 24.84 -14.52 -0.46
N SER A 61 24.50 -13.54 -1.31
CA SER A 61 25.29 -12.31 -1.50
C SER A 61 24.87 -11.15 -0.60
N LYS A 62 23.66 -11.17 -0.03
CA LYS A 62 23.11 -10.10 0.81
C LYS A 62 22.75 -10.54 2.23
N GLY A 63 23.14 -11.75 2.61
CA GLY A 63 22.96 -12.31 3.96
C GLY A 63 21.57 -12.88 4.22
N ARG A 64 21.38 -13.44 5.43
CA ARG A 64 20.22 -14.26 5.79
C ARG A 64 18.85 -13.54 5.76
N HIS A 65 18.86 -12.21 5.75
CA HIS A 65 17.66 -11.36 5.87
C HIS A 65 17.14 -10.85 4.52
N CYS A 66 17.91 -11.01 3.44
CA CYS A 66 17.45 -10.70 2.09
C CYS A 66 17.04 -12.01 1.45
N LEU A 67 15.76 -12.18 1.10
CA LEU A 67 15.25 -13.41 0.49
C LEU A 67 15.29 -13.32 -1.05
N GLN A 68 15.41 -14.46 -1.72
CA GLN A 68 15.31 -14.59 -3.17
C GLN A 68 14.62 -15.89 -3.56
N ALA A 69 14.09 -15.91 -4.78
CA ALA A 69 13.52 -17.10 -5.37
C ALA A 69 14.65 -18.07 -5.80
N ALA A 70 14.46 -19.35 -5.50
CA ALA A 70 15.30 -20.46 -5.93
C ALA A 70 14.43 -21.59 -6.48
N ASP A 71 15.04 -22.48 -7.27
CA ASP A 71 14.36 -23.62 -7.89
C ASP A 71 13.07 -23.23 -8.63
N VAL A 72 13.13 -22.11 -9.36
CA VAL A 72 11.97 -21.52 -10.04
C VAL A 72 11.57 -22.37 -11.23
N GLU A 73 10.36 -22.89 -11.19
CA GLU A 73 9.70 -23.61 -12.28
C GLU A 73 8.75 -22.67 -13.03
N GLY A 74 8.54 -22.95 -14.32
CA GLY A 74 7.82 -22.04 -15.23
C GLY A 74 8.74 -21.15 -16.07
N GLY A 75 10.04 -21.45 -16.10
CA GLY A 75 10.98 -20.80 -17.01
C GLY A 75 10.74 -21.14 -18.47
N VAL A 76 11.05 -20.18 -19.35
CA VAL A 76 10.95 -20.30 -20.80
C VAL A 76 12.25 -19.94 -21.49
N CYS A 77 12.35 -20.29 -22.77
CA CYS A 77 13.44 -19.85 -23.63
C CYS A 77 13.25 -18.37 -23.98
N PHE A 78 14.24 -17.55 -23.62
CA PHE A 78 14.27 -16.14 -23.97
C PHE A 78 14.17 -15.91 -25.49
N ALA A 79 15.00 -16.59 -26.27
CA ALA A 79 14.98 -16.44 -27.72
C ALA A 79 13.62 -16.85 -28.31
N PHE A 80 12.91 -17.79 -27.69
CA PHE A 80 11.55 -18.14 -28.11
C PHE A 80 10.55 -17.02 -27.83
N LEU A 81 10.61 -16.39 -26.64
CA LEU A 81 9.75 -15.25 -26.30
C LEU A 81 9.83 -14.11 -27.33
N HIS A 82 11.00 -13.96 -27.95
CA HIS A 82 11.25 -12.96 -28.99
C HIS A 82 11.22 -13.53 -30.41
N ALA A 83 10.64 -14.72 -30.61
CA ALA A 83 10.53 -15.38 -31.92
C ALA A 83 11.86 -15.53 -32.70
N THR A 84 12.98 -15.64 -31.98
CA THR A 84 14.35 -15.72 -32.52
C THR A 84 15.07 -17.02 -32.17
N CYS A 85 14.41 -18.00 -31.52
CA CYS A 85 15.06 -19.25 -31.12
C CYS A 85 15.46 -20.09 -32.35
N PRO A 86 16.76 -20.29 -32.60
CA PRO A 86 17.21 -21.04 -33.79
C PRO A 86 17.06 -22.56 -33.61
N ARG A 87 16.83 -23.03 -32.38
CA ARG A 87 16.83 -24.46 -32.05
C ARG A 87 15.44 -25.09 -32.12
N GLN A 88 14.37 -24.29 -32.17
CA GLN A 88 12.98 -24.75 -32.21
C GLN A 88 12.73 -25.96 -31.27
N SER A 89 12.36 -27.12 -31.79
CA SER A 89 12.09 -28.36 -31.03
C SER A 89 13.33 -28.96 -30.34
N GLY A 90 14.54 -28.60 -30.75
CA GLY A 90 15.80 -29.02 -30.12
C GLY A 90 16.30 -28.09 -29.01
N CYS A 91 15.49 -27.10 -28.60
CA CYS A 91 15.85 -26.20 -27.51
C CYS A 91 15.80 -26.93 -26.15
N PRO A 92 16.83 -26.79 -25.28
CA PRO A 92 16.79 -27.37 -23.93
C PRO A 92 15.86 -26.63 -22.96
N PHE A 93 15.28 -25.51 -23.38
CA PHE A 93 14.41 -24.65 -22.58
C PHE A 93 12.97 -24.71 -23.08
N SER A 94 12.01 -24.50 -22.17
CA SER A 94 10.58 -24.55 -22.53
C SER A 94 10.21 -23.49 -23.57
N HIS A 95 9.45 -23.89 -24.60
CA HIS A 95 8.78 -23.01 -25.55
C HIS A 95 7.28 -22.87 -25.27
N THR A 96 6.82 -23.39 -24.13
CA THR A 96 5.43 -23.26 -23.69
C THR A 96 5.44 -22.39 -22.44
N PRO A 97 4.98 -21.13 -22.54
CA PRO A 97 4.79 -20.29 -21.39
C PRO A 97 3.83 -20.91 -20.37
N PRO A 98 4.05 -20.72 -19.07
CA PRO A 98 3.06 -21.06 -18.07
C PRO A 98 1.76 -20.27 -18.31
N PRO A 99 0.62 -20.77 -17.81
CA PRO A 99 -0.63 -20.03 -17.90
C PRO A 99 -0.55 -18.71 -17.10
N PRO A 100 -1.36 -17.70 -17.47
CA PRO A 100 -1.56 -16.54 -16.62
C PRO A 100 -2.26 -16.95 -15.30
N PRO A 101 -2.18 -16.10 -14.24
CA PRO A 101 -2.96 -16.33 -13.03
C PRO A 101 -4.46 -16.36 -13.33
N PRO A 102 -5.26 -17.09 -12.52
CA PRO A 102 -6.71 -17.02 -12.62
C PRO A 102 -7.18 -15.56 -12.43
N ALA A 103 -8.27 -15.21 -13.10
CA ALA A 103 -8.88 -13.91 -12.91
C ALA A 103 -9.25 -13.71 -11.42
N PRO A 104 -9.00 -12.52 -10.84
CA PRO A 104 -9.45 -12.24 -9.49
C PRO A 104 -10.99 -12.33 -9.42
N PRO A 105 -11.56 -12.68 -8.25
CA PRO A 105 -13.00 -12.61 -8.07
C PRO A 105 -13.52 -11.18 -8.37
N PRO A 106 -14.78 -11.02 -8.82
CA PRO A 106 -15.39 -9.72 -8.96
C PRO A 106 -15.29 -8.90 -7.67
N LEU A 107 -15.13 -7.58 -7.81
CA LEU A 107 -14.96 -6.68 -6.66
C LEU A 107 -16.12 -6.78 -5.66
N ASP A 108 -17.36 -6.90 -6.14
CA ASP A 108 -18.54 -7.01 -5.28
C ASP A 108 -18.54 -8.29 -4.45
N GLU A 109 -18.00 -9.39 -5.00
CA GLU A 109 -17.86 -10.66 -4.28
C GLU A 109 -16.79 -10.56 -3.19
N LEU A 110 -15.66 -9.90 -3.49
CA LEU A 110 -14.61 -9.62 -2.50
C LEU A 110 -15.15 -8.77 -1.35
N VAL A 111 -15.87 -7.69 -1.67
CA VAL A 111 -16.49 -6.80 -0.68
C VAL A 111 -17.50 -7.58 0.18
N ALA A 112 -18.39 -8.35 -0.45
CA ALA A 112 -19.37 -9.16 0.28
C ALA A 112 -18.71 -10.19 1.22
N SER A 113 -17.64 -10.85 0.76
CA SER A 113 -16.89 -11.81 1.58
C SER A 113 -16.20 -11.12 2.77
N ILE A 114 -15.61 -9.95 2.55
CA ILE A 114 -15.00 -9.15 3.60
C ILE A 114 -16.05 -8.75 4.65
N HIS A 115 -17.20 -8.24 4.22
CA HIS A 115 -18.30 -7.86 5.12
C HIS A 115 -18.81 -9.07 5.93
N ALA A 116 -18.94 -10.24 5.30
CA ALA A 116 -19.34 -11.47 5.99
C ALA A 116 -18.30 -11.93 7.01
N SER A 117 -17.00 -11.76 6.73
CA SER A 117 -15.91 -12.20 7.61
C SER A 117 -15.65 -11.27 8.81
N ARG A 118 -15.92 -9.96 8.66
CA ARG A 118 -15.46 -8.95 9.61
C ARG A 118 -16.32 -8.83 10.86
N GLY A 119 -17.61 -9.19 10.83
CA GLY A 119 -18.51 -8.96 11.96
C GLY A 119 -18.65 -7.49 12.40
N HIS A 120 -18.06 -6.55 11.63
CA HIS A 120 -18.11 -5.11 11.84
C HIS A 120 -18.96 -4.47 10.73
N SER A 121 -19.56 -3.33 11.04
CA SER A 121 -20.39 -2.58 10.09
C SER A 121 -19.60 -2.09 8.88
N PRO A 122 -20.22 -2.03 7.69
CA PRO A 122 -19.60 -1.43 6.50
C PRO A 122 -19.21 0.03 6.77
N PRO A 123 -18.25 0.59 6.02
CA PRO A 123 -17.89 1.99 6.17
C PRO A 123 -19.07 2.92 5.89
N LEU A 124 -19.17 3.98 6.70
CA LEU A 124 -20.17 5.02 6.55
C LEU A 124 -19.66 6.06 5.55
N PHE A 125 -20.27 6.12 4.38
CA PHE A 125 -20.05 7.21 3.43
C PHE A 125 -20.87 8.44 3.83
N VAL A 126 -20.20 9.59 3.96
CA VAL A 126 -20.77 10.85 4.42
C VAL A 126 -20.60 11.90 3.34
N ASP A 127 -21.73 12.36 2.80
CA ASP A 127 -21.77 13.31 1.69
C ASP A 127 -22.66 14.53 1.99
N THR A 128 -23.03 14.72 3.26
CA THR A 128 -23.77 15.88 3.77
C THR A 128 -23.00 16.58 4.89
N LEU A 129 -23.17 17.90 5.02
CA LEU A 129 -22.50 18.67 6.07
C LEU A 129 -22.96 18.28 7.48
N SER A 130 -24.25 18.02 7.67
CA SER A 130 -24.81 17.62 8.97
C SER A 130 -24.21 16.30 9.46
N GLU A 131 -24.05 15.31 8.58
CA GLU A 131 -23.41 14.06 8.94
C GLU A 131 -21.90 14.24 9.15
N CYS A 132 -21.23 15.09 8.35
CA CYS A 132 -19.82 15.41 8.55
C CYS A 132 -19.58 16.00 9.94
N GLU A 133 -20.37 17.01 10.33
CA GLU A 133 -20.31 17.62 11.66
C GLU A 133 -20.57 16.59 12.76
N ALA A 134 -21.61 15.77 12.63
CA ALA A 134 -21.96 14.75 13.61
C ALA A 134 -20.83 13.71 13.79
N GLN A 135 -20.22 13.24 12.70
CA GLN A 135 -19.13 12.28 12.77
C GLN A 135 -17.83 12.90 13.30
N CYS A 136 -17.48 14.12 12.89
CA CYS A 136 -16.32 14.83 13.44
C CYS A 136 -16.48 15.10 14.94
N ALA A 137 -17.68 15.50 15.39
CA ALA A 137 -17.98 15.72 16.80
C ALA A 137 -17.92 14.42 17.62
N ARG A 138 -18.36 13.28 17.05
CA ARG A 138 -18.21 11.97 17.67
C ARG A 138 -16.73 11.59 17.80
N LEU A 139 -15.99 11.65 16.70
CA LEU A 139 -14.56 11.29 16.64
C LEU A 139 -13.69 12.22 17.50
N ALA A 140 -14.07 13.49 17.68
CA ALA A 140 -13.36 14.43 18.56
C ALA A 140 -13.44 14.06 20.05
N ARG A 141 -14.38 13.20 20.44
CA ARG A 141 -14.49 12.66 21.80
C ARG A 141 -13.63 11.41 21.98
N GLU A 142 -13.10 10.86 20.90
CA GLU A 142 -12.14 9.77 20.94
C GLU A 142 -10.75 10.31 21.30
N GLY A 143 -9.97 9.55 22.06
CA GLY A 143 -8.58 9.93 22.39
C GLY A 143 -7.65 9.85 21.18
N GLU A 144 -8.05 9.11 20.14
CA GLU A 144 -7.28 8.89 18.92
C GLU A 144 -8.19 8.59 17.73
N VAL A 145 -7.74 9.01 16.55
CA VAL A 145 -8.41 8.77 15.26
C VAL A 145 -7.35 8.46 14.21
N ALA A 146 -7.48 7.35 13.51
CA ALA A 146 -6.72 7.08 12.29
C ALA A 146 -7.29 7.88 11.13
N VAL A 147 -6.42 8.53 10.34
CA VAL A 147 -6.81 9.32 9.18
C VAL A 147 -5.94 9.01 7.97
N ASP A 148 -6.56 9.08 6.79
CA ASP A 148 -5.90 8.95 5.49
C ASP A 148 -6.72 9.73 4.44
N PHE A 149 -6.11 10.07 3.30
CA PHE A 149 -6.72 10.94 2.28
C PHE A 149 -6.44 10.42 0.88
N GLU A 150 -7.45 10.54 0.01
CA GLU A 150 -7.33 10.10 -1.38
C GLU A 150 -7.72 11.22 -2.35
N GLY A 151 -7.11 11.19 -3.53
CA GLY A 151 -7.20 12.30 -4.46
C GLY A 151 -6.46 12.08 -5.76
N VAL A 152 -6.45 13.12 -6.60
CA VAL A 152 -5.68 13.14 -7.84
C VAL A 152 -4.39 13.90 -7.60
N ASP A 153 -3.26 13.22 -7.81
CA ASP A 153 -1.93 13.80 -7.68
C ASP A 153 -1.69 14.49 -6.31
N LEU A 154 -2.16 13.83 -5.24
CA LEU A 154 -2.29 14.34 -3.88
C LEU A 154 -1.02 15.07 -3.40
N GLY A 155 -1.22 16.26 -2.82
CA GLY A 155 -0.19 17.20 -2.40
C GLY A 155 -0.60 18.63 -2.75
N ARG A 156 0.30 19.60 -2.58
CA ARG A 156 0.00 21.04 -2.79
C ARG A 156 -0.47 21.45 -4.19
N GLY A 157 -0.19 20.62 -5.21
CA GLY A 157 -0.55 20.90 -6.60
C GLY A 157 -1.66 20.00 -7.15
N GLY A 158 -2.21 19.11 -6.33
CA GLY A 158 -3.24 18.16 -6.73
C GLY A 158 -4.60 18.51 -6.12
N GLU A 159 -5.41 17.48 -5.93
CA GLU A 159 -6.75 17.60 -5.38
C GLU A 159 -7.00 16.53 -4.31
N LEU A 160 -7.63 16.91 -3.21
CA LEU A 160 -8.09 16.02 -2.15
C LEU A 160 -9.58 15.77 -2.35
N LEU A 161 -9.96 14.50 -2.53
CA LEU A 161 -11.32 14.11 -2.92
C LEU A 161 -12.03 13.27 -1.86
N LEU A 162 -11.28 12.66 -0.94
CA LEU A 162 -11.78 11.80 0.11
C LEU A 162 -10.99 11.99 1.39
N ALA A 163 -11.67 12.00 2.53
CA ALA A 163 -11.05 11.89 3.85
C ALA A 163 -11.59 10.65 4.56
N GLN A 164 -10.69 9.86 5.12
CA GLN A 164 -10.98 8.56 5.71
C GLN A 164 -10.68 8.67 7.20
N LEU A 165 -11.61 8.26 8.05
CA LEU A 165 -11.44 8.35 9.50
C LEU A 165 -11.89 7.07 10.18
N ALA A 166 -11.09 6.56 11.12
CA ALA A 166 -11.49 5.47 11.98
C ALA A 166 -11.09 5.77 13.42
N SER A 167 -11.94 5.39 14.38
CA SER A 167 -11.53 5.20 15.76
C SER A 167 -11.49 3.70 16.04
N PRO A 168 -11.04 3.25 17.24
CA PRO A 168 -11.16 1.85 17.62
C PRO A 168 -12.61 1.34 17.64
N THR A 169 -13.60 2.24 17.63
CA THR A 169 -15.03 1.92 17.62
C THR A 169 -15.60 2.13 16.20
N PRO A 170 -16.17 1.09 15.56
CA PRO A 170 -16.75 1.20 14.22
C PRO A 170 -17.99 2.12 14.20
N PRO A 171 -18.43 2.57 13.01
CA PRO A 171 -17.82 2.32 11.71
C PRO A 171 -16.67 3.29 11.39
N ALA A 172 -15.83 2.90 10.42
CA ALA A 172 -15.00 3.85 9.70
C ALA A 172 -15.90 4.83 8.92
N VAL A 173 -15.47 6.08 8.82
CA VAL A 173 -16.18 7.18 8.20
C VAL A 173 -15.40 7.64 6.98
N ILE A 174 -16.07 7.70 5.83
CA ILE A 174 -15.50 8.16 4.58
C ILE A 174 -16.23 9.45 4.17
N LEU A 175 -15.57 10.60 4.30
CA LEU A 175 -16.12 11.91 3.96
C LEU A 175 -15.88 12.22 2.49
N ASP A 176 -16.93 12.58 1.77
CA ASP A 176 -16.87 13.01 0.36
C ASP A 176 -16.38 14.46 0.24
N ILE A 177 -15.06 14.66 0.25
CA ILE A 177 -14.48 15.99 0.09
C ILE A 177 -14.69 16.55 -1.32
N ALA A 178 -14.83 15.69 -2.34
CA ALA A 178 -15.16 16.15 -3.69
C ALA A 178 -16.52 16.89 -3.72
N LYS A 179 -17.50 16.43 -2.93
CA LYS A 179 -18.82 17.07 -2.81
C LYS A 179 -18.85 18.19 -1.78
N LEU A 180 -18.27 17.97 -0.59
CA LEU A 180 -18.36 18.90 0.54
C LEU A 180 -17.34 20.04 0.47
N GLN A 181 -16.24 19.84 -0.26
CA GLN A 181 -15.16 20.81 -0.48
C GLN A 181 -14.69 21.47 0.83
N ALA A 182 -14.43 22.78 0.81
CA ALA A 182 -13.96 23.54 1.98
C ALA A 182 -14.92 23.47 3.17
N ALA A 183 -16.23 23.33 2.92
CA ALA A 183 -17.23 23.29 3.98
C ALA A 183 -17.10 22.07 4.89
N ALA A 184 -16.53 20.95 4.43
CA ALA A 184 -16.18 19.81 5.32
C ALA A 184 -15.19 20.23 6.42
N PHE A 185 -14.24 21.10 6.09
CA PHE A 185 -13.20 21.57 7.01
C PHE A 185 -13.69 22.70 7.90
N GLU A 186 -14.43 23.66 7.33
CA GLU A 186 -14.87 24.88 8.03
C GLU A 186 -16.13 24.64 8.88
N GLU A 187 -17.18 24.11 8.28
CA GLU A 187 -18.49 23.91 8.92
C GLU A 187 -18.65 22.48 9.46
N GLY A 188 -18.15 21.50 8.71
CA GLY A 188 -18.21 20.08 9.06
C GLY A 188 -17.28 19.65 10.20
N GLY A 189 -16.49 20.56 10.76
CA GLY A 189 -15.65 20.31 11.94
C GLY A 189 -14.37 19.51 11.70
N LEU A 190 -14.08 19.12 10.45
CA LEU A 190 -12.90 18.30 10.14
C LEU A 190 -11.59 19.03 10.47
N ARG A 191 -11.50 20.35 10.21
CA ARG A 191 -10.31 21.13 10.59
C ARG A 191 -10.07 21.09 12.09
N ALA A 192 -11.11 21.32 12.89
CA ALA A 192 -11.02 21.32 14.35
C ALA A 192 -10.54 19.96 14.89
N LEU A 193 -10.97 18.86 14.27
CA LEU A 193 -10.51 17.50 14.62
C LEU A 193 -9.02 17.30 14.27
N LEU A 194 -8.61 17.64 13.04
CA LEU A 194 -7.25 17.43 12.56
C LEU A 194 -6.22 18.34 13.28
N GLU A 195 -6.62 19.56 13.63
CA GLU A 195 -5.80 20.54 14.38
C GLU A 195 -5.86 20.33 15.92
N SER A 196 -6.69 19.41 16.41
CA SER A 196 -6.84 19.20 17.87
C SER A 196 -5.54 18.68 18.51
N PRO A 197 -4.98 19.36 19.53
CA PRO A 197 -3.85 18.83 20.29
C PRO A 197 -4.25 17.71 21.27
N ARG A 198 -5.56 17.47 21.45
CA ARG A 198 -6.09 16.48 22.39
C ARG A 198 -6.34 15.12 21.75
N VAL A 199 -6.68 15.11 20.47
CA VAL A 199 -6.94 13.88 19.70
C VAL A 199 -5.67 13.51 18.96
N LEU A 200 -5.15 12.30 19.19
CA LEU A 200 -4.00 11.80 18.44
C LEU A 200 -4.42 11.36 17.05
N LYS A 201 -3.75 11.84 15.99
CA LYS A 201 -3.98 11.35 14.62
C LYS A 201 -3.00 10.24 14.29
N LEU A 202 -3.51 9.05 13.95
CA LEU A 202 -2.69 7.97 13.40
C LEU A 202 -2.68 8.11 11.88
N VAL A 203 -1.50 8.11 11.29
CA VAL A 203 -1.32 8.16 9.83
C VAL A 203 -0.31 7.11 9.40
N TYR A 204 -0.28 6.77 8.12
CA TYR A 204 0.83 6.03 7.53
C TYR A 204 1.48 6.90 6.48
N ASP A 205 2.65 7.48 6.78
CA ASP A 205 3.33 8.40 5.86
C ASP A 205 2.51 9.65 5.51
N GLY A 206 2.03 10.38 6.52
CA GLY A 206 1.14 11.54 6.35
C GLY A 206 1.77 12.80 5.73
N ARG A 207 2.92 12.68 5.05
CA ARG A 207 3.65 13.81 4.46
C ARG A 207 2.86 14.44 3.31
N ALA A 208 2.37 13.62 2.37
CA ALA A 208 1.56 14.09 1.24
C ALA A 208 0.20 14.62 1.67
N ASP A 209 -0.44 13.93 2.62
CA ASP A 209 -1.71 14.35 3.22
C ASP A 209 -1.59 15.73 3.85
N ALA A 210 -0.57 15.92 4.70
CA ALA A 210 -0.38 17.19 5.39
C ALA A 210 0.00 18.33 4.43
N ASP A 211 0.76 18.03 3.36
CA ASP A 211 1.05 18.99 2.29
C ASP A 211 -0.22 19.42 1.56
N ALA A 212 -1.10 18.48 1.21
CA ALA A 212 -2.40 18.76 0.58
C ALA A 212 -3.30 19.57 1.52
N LEU A 213 -3.49 19.11 2.76
CA LEU A 213 -4.31 19.79 3.77
C LEU A 213 -3.88 21.25 3.99
N TYR A 214 -2.57 21.49 4.09
CA TYR A 214 -2.03 22.81 4.36
C TYR A 214 -2.18 23.75 3.17
N HIS A 215 -1.74 23.34 1.98
CA HIS A 215 -1.68 24.23 0.82
C HIS A 215 -3.03 24.40 0.12
N LEU A 216 -3.92 23.39 0.18
CA LEU A 216 -5.24 23.45 -0.45
C LEU A 216 -6.33 24.02 0.46
N TYR A 217 -6.25 23.78 1.78
CA TYR A 217 -7.31 24.15 2.73
C TYR A 217 -6.83 24.93 3.96
N GLY A 218 -5.52 25.20 4.09
CA GLY A 218 -4.96 25.88 5.25
C GLY A 218 -5.00 25.06 6.55
N VAL A 219 -5.26 23.75 6.46
CA VAL A 219 -5.44 22.86 7.63
C VAL A 219 -4.09 22.31 8.09
N ARG A 220 -3.82 22.38 9.40
CA ARG A 220 -2.60 21.80 9.99
C ARG A 220 -2.89 20.45 10.63
N LEU A 221 -2.20 19.40 10.17
CA LEU A 221 -2.28 18.10 10.81
C LEU A 221 -1.39 18.09 12.07
N LEU A 222 -1.99 18.13 13.26
CA LEU A 222 -1.28 18.28 14.54
C LEU A 222 -1.38 17.01 15.41
N ASN A 223 -0.49 16.82 16.39
CA ASN A 223 -0.52 15.68 17.32
C ASN A 223 -0.59 14.32 16.59
N VAL A 224 0.46 14.03 15.82
CA VAL A 224 0.50 12.90 14.89
C VAL A 224 1.36 11.75 15.43
N CYS A 225 0.89 10.53 15.24
CA CYS A 225 1.67 9.30 15.32
C CYS A 225 1.75 8.69 13.91
N ASP A 226 2.95 8.67 13.34
CA ASP A 226 3.18 8.14 12.00
C ASP A 226 3.57 6.65 12.10
N CYS A 227 2.65 5.77 11.71
CA CYS A 227 2.82 4.33 11.76
C CYS A 227 3.92 3.82 10.81
N GLN A 228 4.32 4.59 9.79
CA GLN A 228 5.47 4.23 8.96
C GLN A 228 6.78 4.32 9.74
N ILE A 229 6.92 5.32 10.64
CA ILE A 229 8.06 5.40 11.56
C ILE A 229 8.06 4.17 12.47
N LEU A 230 6.93 3.87 13.10
CA LEU A 230 6.80 2.71 13.99
C LEU A 230 7.20 1.41 13.29
N PHE A 231 6.70 1.19 12.08
CA PHE A 231 7.01 -0.02 11.32
C PHE A 231 8.48 -0.07 10.88
N THR A 232 9.08 1.06 10.51
CA THR A 232 10.52 1.13 10.19
C THR A 232 11.37 0.76 11.40
N LEU A 233 11.02 1.24 12.59
CA LEU A 233 11.73 0.89 13.84
C LEU A 233 11.56 -0.59 14.18
N HIS A 234 10.39 -1.16 13.93
CA HIS A 234 10.17 -2.61 14.05
C HIS A 234 11.12 -3.39 13.13
N LEU A 235 11.26 -2.96 11.87
CA LEU A 235 12.18 -3.57 10.91
C LEU A 235 13.66 -3.40 11.30
N ASP A 236 14.03 -2.28 11.92
CA ASP A 236 15.40 -2.03 12.41
C ASP A 236 15.85 -3.09 13.42
N GLY A 237 14.92 -3.70 14.16
CA GLY A 237 15.20 -4.86 15.04
C GLY A 237 15.74 -6.09 14.30
N PHE A 238 15.56 -6.15 12.98
CA PHE A 238 16.05 -7.23 12.10
C PHE A 238 17.16 -6.75 11.15
N GLY A 239 17.59 -5.50 11.26
CA GLY A 239 18.63 -4.87 10.44
C GLY A 239 18.24 -3.46 10.02
N ARG A 240 19.23 -2.55 9.96
CA ARG A 240 18.99 -1.13 9.68
C ARG A 240 18.31 -0.92 8.33
N THR A 241 17.17 -0.26 8.37
CA THR A 241 16.36 0.12 7.21
C THR A 241 16.81 1.49 6.70
N THR A 242 17.15 1.57 5.41
CA THR A 242 17.56 2.82 4.73
C THR A 242 16.46 3.42 3.86
N HIS A 243 15.49 2.62 3.44
CA HIS A 243 14.35 3.03 2.61
C HIS A 243 13.06 2.77 3.37
N LEU A 244 12.11 3.70 3.27
CA LEU A 244 10.87 3.64 4.00
C LEU A 244 9.96 2.51 3.47
N PRO A 245 9.42 1.66 4.36
CA PRO A 245 8.48 0.63 3.97
C PRO A 245 7.12 1.23 3.58
N GLY A 246 6.47 0.66 2.57
CA GLY A 246 5.10 1.00 2.22
C GLY A 246 4.06 0.26 3.08
N LEU A 247 2.83 0.81 3.12
CA LEU A 247 1.70 0.29 3.91
C LEU A 247 1.41 -1.20 3.66
N GLY A 248 1.48 -1.65 2.39
CA GLY A 248 1.30 -3.06 2.04
C GLY A 248 2.24 -4.01 2.80
N ARG A 249 3.49 -3.60 3.01
CA ARG A 249 4.47 -4.39 3.77
C ARG A 249 4.15 -4.41 5.27
N ALA A 250 3.65 -3.30 5.82
CA ALA A 250 3.21 -3.22 7.22
C ALA A 250 2.00 -4.12 7.47
N LEU A 251 1.02 -4.11 6.56
CA LEU A 251 -0.15 -4.98 6.62
C LEU A 251 0.25 -6.47 6.62
N ALA A 252 1.17 -6.87 5.74
CA ALA A 252 1.66 -8.24 5.71
C ALA A 252 2.39 -8.65 7.01
N ALA A 253 3.09 -7.70 7.66
CA ALA A 253 3.81 -7.95 8.91
C ALA A 253 2.91 -8.00 10.16
N ARG A 254 1.65 -7.55 10.07
CA ARG A 254 0.68 -7.55 11.18
C ARG A 254 0.36 -8.97 11.69
N GLY A 255 0.62 -10.01 10.88
CA GLY A 255 0.58 -11.40 11.30
C GLY A 255 -0.81 -12.02 11.29
N ASP A 256 -1.87 -11.21 11.37
CA ASP A 256 -3.10 -11.54 10.68
C ASP A 256 -2.85 -11.20 9.21
N ALA A 257 -2.49 -12.21 8.41
CA ALA A 257 -2.65 -12.05 6.97
C ALA A 257 -4.06 -11.48 6.79
N GLY A 258 -4.16 -10.21 6.36
CA GLY A 258 -5.44 -9.64 5.99
C GLY A 258 -6.09 -10.73 5.15
N SER A 259 -7.34 -11.08 5.50
CA SER A 259 -8.01 -12.24 4.91
C SER A 259 -7.68 -12.29 3.43
N ARG A 260 -7.44 -13.47 2.84
CA ARG A 260 -6.99 -13.60 1.45
C ARG A 260 -7.74 -12.64 0.51
N GLU A 261 -9.01 -12.44 0.80
CA GLU A 261 -9.95 -11.50 0.19
C GLU A 261 -9.54 -10.02 0.34
N LEU A 262 -9.08 -9.54 1.50
CA LEU A 262 -8.53 -8.19 1.68
C LEU A 262 -7.28 -7.95 0.84
N THR A 263 -6.38 -8.93 0.77
CA THR A 263 -5.18 -8.82 -0.08
C THR A 263 -5.58 -8.78 -1.55
N GLN A 264 -6.54 -9.61 -1.96
CA GLN A 264 -7.11 -9.61 -3.30
C GLN A 264 -7.83 -8.30 -3.63
N LEU A 265 -8.61 -7.75 -2.69
CA LEU A 265 -9.31 -6.48 -2.83
C LEU A 265 -8.31 -5.35 -3.04
N LYS A 266 -7.29 -5.22 -2.18
CA LYS A 266 -6.27 -4.17 -2.32
C LYS A 266 -5.51 -4.27 -3.64
N SER A 267 -5.14 -5.48 -4.05
CA SER A 267 -4.52 -5.71 -5.36
C SER A 267 -5.44 -5.30 -6.51
N ALA A 268 -6.73 -5.66 -6.45
CA ALA A 268 -7.71 -5.37 -7.50
C ALA A 268 -8.09 -3.89 -7.57
N VAL A 269 -8.33 -3.25 -6.43
CA VAL A 269 -8.62 -1.82 -6.34
C VAL A 269 -7.41 -0.98 -6.74
N GLY A 270 -6.19 -1.37 -6.35
CA GLY A 270 -4.97 -0.71 -6.80
C GLY A 270 -4.81 -0.68 -8.33
N ARG A 271 -5.28 -1.71 -9.05
CA ARG A 271 -5.29 -1.70 -10.53
C ARG A 271 -6.25 -0.67 -11.12
N LEU A 272 -7.24 -0.20 -10.37
CA LEU A 272 -8.19 0.82 -10.85
C LEU A 272 -7.55 2.20 -10.89
N PHE A 273 -6.63 2.52 -9.97
CA PHE A 273 -6.12 3.90 -9.82
C PHE A 273 -4.62 4.07 -10.03
N ILE A 274 -3.80 3.02 -9.91
CA ILE A 274 -2.34 3.13 -10.10
C ILE A 274 -2.01 3.17 -11.59
N PRO A 275 -1.41 4.26 -12.11
CA PRO A 275 -1.12 4.41 -13.55
C PRO A 275 -0.24 3.29 -14.13
N ASP A 276 0.80 2.88 -13.39
CA ASP A 276 1.68 1.77 -13.78
C ASP A 276 0.97 0.42 -13.92
N LYS A 277 -0.24 0.29 -13.34
CA LYS A 277 -1.10 -0.89 -13.44
C LYS A 277 -2.25 -0.72 -14.44
N GLY A 278 -2.23 0.36 -15.23
CA GLY A 278 -3.28 0.70 -16.21
C GLY A 278 -4.48 1.45 -15.62
N GLY A 279 -4.39 1.86 -14.35
CA GLY A 279 -5.42 2.62 -13.66
C GLY A 279 -5.30 4.14 -13.85
N SER A 280 -6.21 4.88 -13.21
CA SER A 280 -6.17 6.34 -13.13
C SER A 280 -6.72 6.84 -11.80
N TYR A 281 -6.05 7.82 -11.19
CA TYR A 281 -6.52 8.47 -9.97
C TYR A 281 -7.89 9.13 -10.13
N GLU A 282 -8.36 9.33 -11.36
CA GLU A 282 -9.71 9.85 -11.66
C GLU A 282 -10.84 8.99 -11.09
N VAL A 283 -10.60 7.71 -10.75
CA VAL A 283 -11.62 6.87 -10.09
C VAL A 283 -12.11 7.47 -8.76
N TRP A 284 -11.28 8.29 -8.10
CA TRP A 284 -11.65 8.99 -6.86
C TRP A 284 -12.67 10.12 -7.09
N ARG A 285 -12.86 10.58 -8.33
CA ARG A 285 -13.91 11.54 -8.71
C ARG A 285 -15.24 10.86 -9.05
N GLU A 286 -15.23 9.59 -9.41
CA GLU A 286 -16.44 8.89 -9.85
C GLU A 286 -17.51 8.89 -8.73
N ARG A 287 -18.77 9.18 -9.10
CA ARG A 287 -19.92 9.11 -8.20
C ARG A 287 -21.08 8.34 -8.86
N PRO A 288 -21.80 7.45 -8.13
CA PRO A 288 -21.54 7.06 -6.74
C PRO A 288 -20.18 6.37 -6.59
N LEU A 289 -19.49 6.60 -5.48
CA LEU A 289 -18.17 6.01 -5.24
C LEU A 289 -18.33 4.48 -5.13
N ARG A 290 -17.49 3.73 -5.85
CA ARG A 290 -17.61 2.26 -5.91
C ARG A 290 -17.44 1.66 -4.51
N ALA A 291 -18.26 0.67 -4.16
CA ALA A 291 -18.20 0.00 -2.86
C ALA A 291 -16.81 -0.58 -2.53
N ALA A 292 -16.08 -1.06 -3.55
CA ALA A 292 -14.72 -1.54 -3.38
C ALA A 292 -13.71 -0.44 -3.00
N LEU A 293 -13.90 0.80 -3.48
CA LEU A 293 -13.08 1.95 -3.08
C LEU A 293 -13.39 2.38 -1.65
N LEU A 294 -14.67 2.36 -1.24
CA LEU A 294 -15.08 2.60 0.15
C LEU A 294 -14.46 1.57 1.10
N GLU A 295 -14.54 0.29 0.76
CA GLU A 295 -13.98 -0.78 1.57
C GLU A 295 -12.44 -0.70 1.62
N TYR A 296 -11.80 -0.41 0.48
CA TYR A 296 -10.35 -0.19 0.41
C TYR A 296 -9.92 0.93 1.37
N ALA A 297 -10.55 2.10 1.29
CA ALA A 297 -10.25 3.25 2.12
C ALA A 297 -10.43 2.93 3.62
N ALA A 298 -11.55 2.29 3.98
CA ALA A 298 -11.80 1.86 5.35
C ALA A 298 -10.72 0.91 5.89
N CYS A 299 -10.19 0.01 5.04
CA CYS A 299 -9.13 -0.92 5.44
C CYS A 299 -7.82 -0.22 5.79
N ASP A 300 -7.47 0.87 5.13
CA ASP A 300 -6.21 1.58 5.35
C ASP A 300 -6.18 2.22 6.73
N VAL A 301 -7.24 2.95 7.11
CA VAL A 301 -7.32 3.60 8.42
C VAL A 301 -7.56 2.62 9.57
N CYS A 302 -8.37 1.57 9.37
CA CYS A 302 -8.63 0.59 10.44
C CYS A 302 -7.36 -0.14 10.90
N ALA A 303 -6.42 -0.42 9.99
CA ALA A 303 -5.17 -1.10 10.32
C ALA A 303 -4.21 -0.27 11.18
N LEU A 304 -4.34 1.06 11.18
CA LEU A 304 -3.38 1.94 11.89
C LEU A 304 -3.46 1.81 13.41
N HIS A 305 -4.65 1.53 13.95
CA HIS A 305 -4.81 1.24 15.38
C HIS A 305 -4.05 -0.03 15.78
N ASP A 306 -4.06 -1.06 14.93
CA ASP A 306 -3.27 -2.27 15.16
C ASP A 306 -1.77 -2.00 15.11
N PHE A 307 -1.31 -1.21 14.14
CA PHE A 307 0.12 -0.84 14.05
C PHE A 307 0.59 -0.08 15.28
N LYS A 308 -0.21 0.88 15.76
CA LYS A 308 0.09 1.58 17.02
C LYS A 308 0.14 0.60 18.19
N ARG A 309 -0.80 -0.34 18.29
CA ARG A 309 -0.82 -1.36 19.36
C ARG A 309 0.40 -2.28 19.30
N LEU A 310 0.81 -2.71 18.11
CA LEU A 310 1.91 -3.66 17.91
C LEU A 310 3.29 -3.03 18.05
N TRP A 311 3.45 -1.79 17.55
CA TRP A 311 4.78 -1.18 17.39
C TRP A 311 4.95 0.15 18.14
N GLY A 312 3.88 0.70 18.73
CA GLY A 312 3.93 1.98 19.44
C GLY A 312 4.83 1.98 20.67
N GLY A 313 5.08 0.82 21.28
CA GLY A 313 6.00 0.69 22.42
C GLY A 313 7.49 0.78 22.07
N LEU A 314 7.85 0.86 20.77
CA LEU A 314 9.24 0.93 20.32
C LEU A 314 9.87 2.33 20.46
N ILE A 315 9.06 3.34 20.75
CA ILE A 315 9.48 4.74 20.81
C ILE A 315 8.66 5.49 21.86
N ASP A 316 9.26 6.46 22.54
CA ASP A 316 8.53 7.36 23.43
C ASP A 316 7.51 8.20 22.65
N ALA A 317 6.34 8.44 23.25
CA ALA A 317 5.25 9.16 22.58
C ALA A 317 5.60 10.62 22.24
N ALA A 318 6.41 11.30 23.06
CA ALA A 318 6.85 12.66 22.76
C ALA A 318 7.87 12.67 21.63
N GLU A 319 8.79 11.70 21.60
CA GLU A 319 9.73 11.56 20.50
C GLU A 319 9.03 11.20 19.19
N MET A 320 8.05 10.29 19.21
CA MET A 320 7.22 9.96 18.04
C MET A 320 6.55 11.22 17.47
N ARG A 321 5.91 12.03 18.31
CA ARG A 321 5.31 13.30 17.88
C ARG A 321 6.36 14.24 17.28
N ARG A 322 7.52 14.39 17.92
CA ARG A 322 8.61 15.25 17.43
C ARG A 322 9.08 14.83 16.04
N LEU A 323 9.26 13.53 15.81
CA LEU A 323 9.70 13.01 14.50
C LEU A 323 8.62 13.22 13.44
N ALA A 324 7.36 12.88 13.73
CA ALA A 324 6.25 13.07 12.80
C ALA A 324 6.05 14.55 12.42
N GLU A 325 6.04 15.45 13.41
CA GLU A 325 5.93 16.89 13.20
C GLU A 325 7.09 17.44 12.35
N ARG A 326 8.33 16.97 12.61
CA ARG A 326 9.49 17.38 11.81
C ARG A 326 9.36 16.94 10.36
N ARG A 327 8.95 15.69 10.10
CA ARG A 327 8.75 15.16 8.73
C ARG A 327 7.69 15.93 7.97
N ILE A 328 6.53 16.13 8.60
CA ILE A 328 5.41 16.88 8.02
C ILE A 328 5.81 18.32 7.73
N ARG A 329 6.41 19.02 8.71
CA ARG A 329 6.84 20.42 8.54
C ARG A 329 7.87 20.56 7.41
N THR A 330 8.87 19.68 7.38
CA THR A 330 9.91 19.71 6.33
C THR A 330 9.29 19.55 4.94
N THR A 331 8.27 18.70 4.81
CA THR A 331 7.53 18.52 3.55
C THR A 331 6.74 19.77 3.17
N ILE A 332 5.96 20.32 4.12
CA ILE A 332 5.13 21.51 3.90
C ILE A 332 5.97 22.74 3.52
N GLU A 333 7.09 22.96 4.20
CA GLU A 333 7.94 24.14 4.03
C GLU A 333 8.97 24.00 2.91
N GLY A 334 9.30 22.76 2.52
CA GLY A 334 10.31 22.45 1.51
C GLY A 334 9.72 22.18 0.11
N ASP A 335 10.36 21.24 -0.59
CA ASP A 335 10.11 20.88 -2.00
C ASP A 335 8.77 20.14 -2.24
N GLY A 336 7.98 19.92 -1.19
CA GLY A 336 6.70 19.21 -1.25
C GLY A 336 6.83 17.69 -1.20
N ALA A 337 5.69 17.01 -1.29
CA ALA A 337 5.59 15.57 -1.02
C ALA A 337 5.84 14.67 -2.25
N LYS A 338 6.66 15.11 -3.21
CA LYS A 338 6.86 14.40 -4.49
C LYS A 338 8.34 14.22 -4.82
N GLY A 339 8.71 13.01 -5.26
CA GLY A 339 10.04 12.70 -5.76
C GLY A 339 10.68 11.50 -5.05
N GLN A 340 11.87 11.10 -5.52
CA GLN A 340 12.57 9.90 -5.03
C GLN A 340 12.92 9.98 -3.53
N HIS A 341 13.17 11.19 -3.01
CA HIS A 341 13.48 11.43 -1.61
C HIS A 341 12.38 10.96 -0.66
N MET A 342 11.12 10.86 -1.12
CA MET A 342 10.00 10.37 -0.31
C MET A 342 10.16 8.91 0.11
N SER A 343 10.96 8.13 -0.62
CA SER A 343 11.27 6.74 -0.29
C SER A 343 12.48 6.57 0.64
N GLU A 344 13.25 7.64 0.87
CA GLU A 344 14.44 7.63 1.70
C GLU A 344 14.08 7.89 3.16
N ARG A 345 14.83 7.28 4.09
CA ARG A 345 14.63 7.51 5.52
C ARG A 345 15.04 8.93 5.90
N ASP A 346 14.12 9.64 6.54
CA ASP A 346 14.20 11.07 6.88
C ASP A 346 14.09 11.34 8.41
N PHE A 347 14.26 10.31 9.23
CA PHE A 347 14.18 10.42 10.69
C PHE A 347 15.26 9.68 11.48
#